data_AF-A0A2A5T647-F1
#
_entry.id   AF-A0A2A5T647-F1
#
_cell.length_a   1.000
_cell.length_b   1.000
_cell.length_c   1.000
_cell.angle_alpha   90.00
_cell.angle_beta   90.00
_cell.angle_gamma   90.00
#
_symmetry.space_group_name_H-M   'P 1'
#
loop_
_entity.id
_entity.type
_entity.pdbx_description
1 polymer ?
#
loop_
_entity_poly.entity_id
_entity_poly.type
_entity_poly.pdbx_seq_one_letter_code
_entity_poly.pdbx_strand_id
1 'polypeptide(L)' 'MMGKAKHKISNWKQYNQVLINSGSVTCWIDVTAIKAWHCLKQHDYRSRWFIFLDNSIETTLMVKGIF' A
#
# COMPACT_ATOMS: atom_id res chain seq x y z
N MET A 1 10.92 -41.81 -30.10
CA MET A 1 10.23 -40.65 -29.48
C MET A 1 11.12 -40.08 -28.40
N MET A 2 11.67 -38.89 -28.58
CA MET A 2 12.57 -38.24 -27.61
C MET A 2 11.74 -37.84 -26.38
N GLY A 3 11.93 -38.53 -25.25
CA GLY A 3 11.23 -38.23 -24.01
C GLY A 3 11.62 -36.84 -23.51
N LYS A 4 10.63 -36.03 -23.10
CA LYS A 4 10.88 -34.67 -22.57
C LYS A 4 11.77 -34.76 -21.33
N ALA A 5 12.92 -34.10 -21.37
CA ALA A 5 13.80 -33.98 -20.20
C ALA A 5 13.07 -33.19 -19.10
N LYS A 6 12.73 -33.86 -17.99
CA LYS A 6 12.16 -33.22 -16.80
C LYS A 6 13.29 -32.60 -15.98
N HIS A 7 13.64 -31.34 -16.27
CA HIS A 7 14.57 -30.60 -15.44
C HIS A 7 13.88 -30.13 -14.15
N LYS A 8 14.54 -30.37 -13.01
CA LYS A 8 14.08 -29.88 -11.71
C LYS A 8 14.35 -28.37 -11.63
N ILE A 9 13.30 -27.58 -11.42
CA ILE A 9 13.42 -26.13 -11.22
C ILE A 9 14.06 -25.90 -9.84
N SER A 10 15.34 -25.51 -9.81
CA SER A 10 16.10 -25.26 -8.57
C SER A 10 16.06 -23.81 -8.11
N ASN A 11 15.72 -22.87 -9.01
CA ASN A 11 15.77 -21.42 -8.76
C ASN A 11 14.41 -20.80 -8.38
N TRP A 12 13.39 -21.62 -8.07
CA TRP A 12 12.02 -21.15 -7.80
C TRP A 12 11.97 -20.03 -6.75
N LYS A 13 12.78 -20.15 -5.69
CA LYS A 13 12.84 -19.15 -4.61
C LYS A 13 13.28 -17.77 -5.13
N GLN A 14 14.29 -17.70 -5.99
CA GLN A 14 14.78 -16.45 -6.57
C GLN A 14 13.77 -15.86 -7.55
N TYR A 15 13.18 -16.71 -8.40
CA TYR A 15 12.15 -16.29 -9.34
C TYR A 15 10.93 -15.68 -8.62
N ASN A 16 10.46 -16.34 -7.56
CA ASN A 16 9.35 -15.84 -6.75
C ASN A 16 9.66 -14.51 -6.07
N GLN A 17 10.89 -14.31 -5.61
CA GLN A 17 11.29 -13.04 -4.99
C GLN A 17 11.25 -11.88 -5.99
N VAL A 18 11.69 -12.11 -7.24
CA VAL A 18 11.62 -11.10 -8.31
C VAL A 18 10.16 -10.74 -8.63
N LEU A 19 9.26 -11.73 -8.66
CA LEU A 19 7.83 -11.52 -8.84
C LEU A 19 7.21 -10.69 -7.70
N ILE A 20 7.51 -11.01 -6.44
CA ILE A 20 7.05 -10.23 -5.28
C ILE A 20 7.55 -8.78 -5.38
N ASN A 21 8.83 -8.60 -5.70
CA ASN A 21 9.43 -7.27 -5.81
C ASN A 21 8.85 -6.47 -6.99
N SER A 22 8.41 -7.13 -8.07
CA SER A 22 7.82 -6.46 -9.23
C SER A 22 6.45 -5.82 -8.95
N GLY A 23 5.72 -6.32 -7.95
CA GLY A 23 4.47 -5.72 -7.47
C GLY A 23 4.63 -4.83 -6.24
N SER A 24 5.87 -4.66 -5.74
CA SER A 24 6.12 -3.88 -4.54
C SER A 24 6.17 -2.39 -4.90
N VAL A 25 5.26 -1.60 -4.33
CA VAL A 25 5.24 -0.15 -4.48
C VAL A 25 5.55 0.49 -3.14
N THR A 26 6.52 1.41 -3.13
CA THR A 26 6.86 2.22 -1.96
C THR A 26 6.28 3.62 -2.14
N CYS A 27 5.31 3.99 -1.30
CA CYS A 27 4.73 5.32 -1.29
C CYS A 27 5.34 6.16 -0.16
N TRP A 28 5.81 7.35 -0.50
CA TRP A 28 6.21 8.35 0.50
C TRP A 28 5.01 9.24 0.81
N ILE A 29 4.67 9.37 2.08
CA ILE A 29 3.56 10.21 2.54
C ILE A 29 4.16 11.46 3.17
N ASP A 30 3.66 12.63 2.75
CA ASP A 30 4.12 13.90 3.28
C ASP A 30 3.83 14.03 4.79
N VAL A 31 4.77 14.63 5.53
CA VAL A 31 4.67 14.76 6.99
C VAL A 31 3.49 15.63 7.41
N THR A 32 3.11 16.61 6.61
CA THR A 32 1.93 17.45 6.88
C THR A 32 0.64 16.66 6.69
N ALA A 33 0.58 15.76 5.70
CA ALA A 33 -0.54 14.85 5.51
C ALA A 33 -0.68 13.89 6.71
N ILE A 34 0.42 13.32 7.20
CA ILE A 34 0.42 12.46 8.40
C ILE A 34 -0.11 13.23 9.63
N LYS A 35 0.34 14.47 9.83
CA LYS A 35 -0.15 15.32 10.93
C LYS A 35 -1.64 15.65 10.80
N ALA A 36 -2.11 15.82 9.56
CA ALA A 36 -3.50 16.11 9.25
C ALA A 36 -4.44 14.91 9.37
N TRP A 37 -3.92 13.68 9.45
CA TRP A 37 -4.73 12.47 9.68
C TRP A 37 -5.33 12.44 11.09
N HIS A 38 -4.64 13.03 12.07
CA HIS A 38 -5.16 13.14 13.42
C HIS A 38 -6.08 14.36 13.53
N CYS A 39 -7.36 14.11 13.84
CA CYS A 39 -8.29 15.19 14.12
C CYS A 39 -7.81 15.97 15.35
N LEU A 40 -7.38 17.22 15.15
CA LEU A 40 -6.90 18.09 16.23
C LEU A 40 -8.04 18.59 17.13
N LYS A 41 -9.29 18.53 16.67
CA LYS A 41 -10.46 18.96 17.43
C LYS A 41 -11.14 17.73 18.04
N GLN A 42 -10.87 17.48 19.32
CA GLN A 42 -11.74 16.61 20.10
C GLN A 42 -13.07 17.34 20.33
N HIS A 43 -14.12 16.89 19.65
CA HIS A 43 -15.46 17.36 19.95
C HIS A 43 -15.98 16.58 21.17
N ASP A 44 -16.27 17.29 22.26
CA ASP A 44 -16.69 16.73 23.55
C ASP A 44 -18.01 15.93 23.50
N TYR A 45 -18.73 16.03 22.38
CA TYR A 45 -19.96 15.30 22.15
C TYR A 45 -19.68 13.97 21.46
N ARG A 46 -19.81 12.88 22.24
CA ARG A 46 -20.02 11.50 21.78
C ARG A 46 -20.82 11.53 20.47
N SER A 47 -20.20 11.10 19.37
CA SER A 47 -20.84 10.81 18.07
C SER A 47 -20.87 11.90 16.98
N ARG A 48 -19.88 12.79 16.87
CA ARG A 48 -19.73 13.63 15.65
C ARG A 48 -18.56 13.17 14.78
N TRP A 49 -18.82 13.11 13.47
CA TRP A 49 -17.95 12.59 12.41
C TRP A 49 -16.51 13.11 12.50
N PHE A 50 -15.55 12.21 12.30
CA PHE A 50 -14.14 12.57 12.08
C PHE A 50 -14.09 13.51 10.87
N ILE A 51 -13.91 14.81 11.11
CA ILE A 51 -13.65 15.78 10.05
C ILE A 51 -12.19 15.55 9.66
N PHE A 52 -11.99 14.72 8.67
CA PHE A 52 -10.70 14.54 8.01
C PHE A 52 -10.36 15.83 7.27
N LEU A 53 -9.10 16.27 7.36
CA LEU A 53 -8.62 17.39 6.56
C LEU A 53 -8.61 16.98 5.08
N ASP A 54 -8.88 17.89 4.16
CA ASP A 54 -8.91 17.63 2.71
C ASP A 54 -7.63 16.90 2.25
N ASN A 55 -6.46 17.32 2.71
CA ASN A 55 -5.18 16.67 2.42
C ASN A 55 -5.14 15.18 2.80
N SER A 56 -5.81 14.76 3.88
CA SER A 56 -5.86 13.35 4.31
C SER A 56 -6.78 12.51 3.43
N ILE A 57 -7.87 13.10 2.94
CA ILE A 57 -8.81 12.46 2.00
C ILE A 57 -8.13 12.32 0.64
N GLU A 58 -7.49 13.38 0.15
CA GLU A 58 -6.75 13.37 -1.12
C GLU A 58 -5.62 12.33 -1.13
N THR A 59 -4.81 12.25 -0.07
CA THR A 59 -3.76 11.22 0.03
C THR A 59 -4.34 9.81 0.06
N THR A 60 -5.44 9.59 0.78
CA THR A 60 -6.11 8.28 0.81
C THR A 60 -6.67 7.90 -0.57
N LEU A 61 -7.27 8.85 -1.28
CA LEU A 61 -7.77 8.64 -2.65
C LEU A 61 -6.65 8.37 -3.64
N MET A 62 -5.51 9.04 -3.52
CA MET A 62 -4.33 8.76 -4.34
C MET A 62 -3.80 7.34 -4.11
N VAL A 63 -3.69 6.90 -2.85
CA VAL A 63 -3.27 5.53 -2.54
C VAL A 63 -4.26 4.52 -3.09
N LYS A 64 -5.57 4.80 -2.98
CA LYS A 64 -6.62 3.95 -3.56
C LYS A 64 -6.57 3.88 -5.09
N GLY A 65 -6.02 4.86 -5.78
CA GLY A 65 -5.83 4.81 -7.23
C GLY A 65 -4.66 3.91 -7.67
N ILE A 66 -3.76 3.57 -6.75
CA ILE A 66 -2.57 2.73 -7.02
C ILE A 66 -2.89 1.23 -6.87
N PHE A 67 -3.90 0.88 -6.06
CA PHE A 67 -4.31 -0.50 -5.74
C PHE A 67 -5.68 -0.85 -6.30
#